data_AF-A0A366VY60-F1
#
_entry.id   AF-A0A366VY60-F1
#
_cell.length_a   1.000
_cell.length_b   1.000
_cell.length_c   1.000
_cell.angle_alpha   90.00
_cell.angle_beta   90.00
_cell.angle_gamma   90.00
#
_symmetry.space_group_name_H-M   'P 1'
#
loop_
_entity.id
_entity.type
_entity.pdbx_description
1 polymer ?
#
loop_
_entity_poly.entity_id
_entity_poly.type
_entity_poly.pdbx_seq_one_letter_code
_entity_poly.pdbx_strand_id
1 'polypeptide(L)'
;MYITLAVLLATFGVIMLSVEDDEDDETDGEITGTSGADEISGTDGDDIIRGWAGDDIIDGGAGDDEIRPGEGDDVVYGGDGRDWIIGSPGNDEL
;
A
#
# COMPACT_ATOMS: atom_id res chain seq x y z
N MET A 1 9.30 -16.95 -15.95
CA MET A 1 8.53 -18.20 -16.04
C MET A 1 9.46 -19.41 -16.25
N TYR A 2 9.95 -19.97 -15.14
CA TYR A 2 10.51 -21.33 -15.07
C TYR A 2 10.17 -21.88 -13.69
N ILE A 3 9.22 -22.80 -13.59
CA ILE A 3 8.98 -23.56 -12.36
C ILE A 3 9.71 -24.89 -12.55
N THR A 4 10.98 -24.95 -12.16
CA THR A 4 11.72 -26.22 -12.16
C THR A 4 11.36 -27.03 -10.92
N LEU A 5 10.38 -27.90 -11.14
CA LEU A 5 10.01 -29.06 -10.34
C LEU A 5 11.22 -29.78 -9.71
N ALA A 6 11.40 -29.66 -8.40
CA ALA A 6 12.20 -30.57 -7.59
C ALA A 6 11.58 -30.74 -6.19
N VAL A 7 10.36 -31.27 -6.15
CA VAL A 7 9.76 -31.79 -4.91
C VAL A 7 10.40 -33.16 -4.64
N LEU A 8 11.43 -33.21 -3.80
CA LEU A 8 11.93 -34.47 -3.22
C LEU A 8 11.46 -34.54 -1.76
N LEU A 9 10.50 -35.43 -1.50
CA LEU A 9 9.98 -35.74 -0.16
C LEU A 9 11.11 -36.15 0.79
N ALA A 10 11.51 -35.26 1.71
CA ALA A 10 12.33 -35.62 2.86
C ALA A 10 11.41 -35.79 4.08
N THR A 11 11.49 -36.96 4.70
CA THR A 11 10.58 -37.53 5.69
C THR A 11 10.65 -36.93 7.10
N PHE A 12 11.27 -35.76 7.31
CA PHE A 12 11.33 -35.12 8.62
C PHE A 12 11.54 -33.61 8.44
N GLY A 13 10.56 -32.82 8.91
CA GLY A 13 10.65 -31.36 8.92
C GLY A 13 10.09 -30.74 7.65
N VAL A 14 8.96 -30.05 7.81
CA VAL A 14 8.46 -29.09 6.83
C VAL A 14 9.62 -28.15 6.51
N ILE A 15 10.19 -28.22 5.32
CA ILE A 15 10.99 -27.13 4.78
C ILE A 15 9.96 -26.04 4.55
N MET A 16 9.94 -25.03 5.42
CA MET A 16 9.28 -23.77 5.13
C MET A 16 9.75 -23.40 3.73
N LEU A 17 8.83 -23.41 2.77
CA LEU A 17 9.04 -22.75 1.50
C LEU A 17 9.22 -21.29 1.90
N SER A 18 10.47 -20.83 2.04
CA SER A 18 10.75 -19.43 1.82
C SER A 18 10.40 -19.23 0.36
N VAL A 19 9.15 -18.84 0.09
CA VAL A 19 8.97 -17.90 -0.99
C VAL A 19 9.75 -16.70 -0.47
N GLU A 20 10.96 -16.51 -0.97
CA GLU A 20 11.49 -15.15 -1.02
C GLU A 20 10.51 -14.39 -1.90
N ASP A 21 9.41 -13.94 -1.30
CA ASP A 21 8.70 -12.77 -1.78
C ASP A 21 9.60 -11.61 -1.35
N ASP A 22 10.79 -11.56 -1.95
CA ASP A 22 11.66 -10.38 -1.96
C ASP A 22 11.04 -9.42 -2.99
N GLU A 23 9.74 -9.15 -2.85
CA GLU A 23 9.23 -7.85 -3.27
C GLU A 23 9.58 -6.97 -2.07
N ASP A 24 10.83 -6.49 -2.03
CA ASP A 24 11.09 -5.21 -1.38
C ASP A 24 9.95 -4.32 -1.86
N ASP A 25 9.17 -3.77 -0.94
CA ASP A 25 7.94 -3.01 -1.23
C ASP A 25 8.29 -1.65 -1.87
N GLU A 26 9.30 -1.60 -2.73
CA GLU A 26 9.80 -0.42 -3.45
C GLU A 26 9.15 -0.32 -4.84
N THR A 27 7.95 -0.87 -4.99
CA THR A 27 7.24 -0.86 -6.28
C THR A 27 6.07 0.10 -6.24
N ASP A 28 6.07 1.06 -7.15
CA ASP A 28 4.94 1.92 -7.47
C ASP A 28 3.62 1.12 -7.53
N GLY A 29 2.68 1.43 -6.64
CA GLY A 29 1.42 0.75 -6.49
C GLY A 29 0.22 1.61 -6.89
N GLU A 30 -0.89 0.94 -7.19
CA GLU A 30 -2.22 1.56 -7.24
C GLU A 30 -3.06 0.97 -6.12
N ILE A 31 -3.30 1.76 -5.07
CA ILE A 31 -4.00 1.35 -3.86
C ILE A 31 -5.34 2.06 -3.81
N THR A 32 -6.40 1.28 -3.55
CA THR A 32 -7.76 1.80 -3.57
C THR A 32 -8.55 1.25 -2.40
N GLY A 33 -9.08 2.17 -1.59
CA GLY A 33 -10.02 1.90 -0.52
C GLY A 33 -11.44 1.62 -1.03
N THR A 34 -12.39 1.80 -0.14
CA THR A 34 -13.80 1.50 -0.29
C THR A 34 -14.64 2.75 -0.08
N SER A 35 -15.96 2.63 0.03
CA SER A 35 -16.82 3.78 0.36
C SER A 35 -17.08 3.92 1.86
N GLY A 36 -16.25 3.30 2.70
CA GLY A 36 -16.31 3.45 4.15
C GLY A 36 -14.93 3.82 4.68
N ALA A 37 -14.82 4.01 5.99
CA ALA A 37 -13.54 4.34 6.61
C ALA A 37 -12.53 3.20 6.41
N ASP A 38 -11.39 3.53 5.80
CA ASP A 38 -10.30 2.62 5.52
C ASP A 38 -9.00 3.06 6.23
N GLU A 39 -8.13 2.08 6.48
CA GLU A 39 -6.75 2.30 6.91
C GLU A 39 -5.86 1.81 5.76
N ILE A 40 -5.19 2.74 5.10
CA ILE A 40 -4.43 2.53 3.87
C ILE A 40 -2.97 2.86 4.14
N SER A 41 -2.08 1.93 3.81
CA SER A 41 -0.64 2.13 3.81
C SER A 41 -0.13 1.90 2.40
N GLY A 42 0.59 2.89 1.88
CA GLY A 42 1.46 2.76 0.73
C GLY A 42 2.72 1.97 1.06
N THR A 43 3.62 2.02 0.10
CA THR A 43 4.82 1.23 -0.02
C THR A 43 6.05 2.16 0.11
N ASP A 44 7.24 1.69 -0.22
CA ASP A 44 8.44 2.52 -0.35
C ASP A 44 8.62 3.09 -1.79
N GLY A 45 7.70 2.79 -2.73
CA GLY A 45 7.69 3.26 -4.12
C GLY A 45 6.71 4.43 -4.38
N ASP A 46 6.68 4.94 -5.62
CA ASP A 46 5.81 6.08 -5.97
C ASP A 46 4.34 5.59 -6.14
N ASP A 47 3.49 5.80 -5.14
CA ASP A 47 2.15 5.24 -5.09
C ASP A 47 1.04 6.15 -5.63
N ILE A 48 -0.03 5.54 -6.14
CA ILE A 48 -1.31 6.21 -6.39
C ILE A 48 -2.36 5.67 -5.44
N ILE A 49 -2.75 6.49 -4.46
CA ILE A 49 -3.66 6.09 -3.38
C ILE A 49 -5.02 6.78 -3.52
N ARG A 50 -6.11 6.02 -3.43
CA ARG A 50 -7.49 6.53 -3.47
C ARG A 50 -8.35 5.97 -2.34
N GLY A 51 -8.71 6.80 -1.35
CA GLY A 51 -9.59 6.41 -0.24
C GLY A 51 -11.06 6.32 -0.62
N TRP A 52 -11.53 7.25 -1.45
CA TRP A 52 -12.92 7.45 -1.93
C TRP A 52 -13.85 8.18 -0.97
N ALA A 53 -14.55 7.49 -0.09
CA ALA A 53 -15.54 8.10 0.78
C ALA A 53 -15.50 7.40 2.12
N GLY A 54 -15.72 8.13 3.21
CA GLY A 54 -15.43 7.64 4.54
C GLY A 54 -14.34 8.48 5.18
N ASP A 55 -14.20 8.36 6.50
CA ASP A 55 -13.14 9.04 7.24
C ASP A 55 -11.91 8.13 7.21
N ASP A 56 -10.96 8.41 6.32
CA ASP A 56 -9.84 7.52 6.03
C ASP A 56 -8.57 7.89 6.80
N ILE A 57 -7.73 6.89 7.07
CA ILE A 57 -6.35 7.07 7.54
C ILE A 57 -5.43 6.55 6.45
N ILE A 58 -4.62 7.44 5.87
CA ILE A 58 -3.73 7.13 4.75
C ILE A 58 -2.29 7.48 5.12
N ASP A 59 -1.38 6.53 4.95
CA ASP A 59 0.06 6.73 4.98
C ASP A 59 0.62 6.43 3.59
N GLY A 60 1.29 7.39 2.96
CA GLY A 60 1.92 7.25 1.64
C GLY A 60 3.15 6.34 1.67
N GLY A 61 3.87 6.31 2.79
CA GLY A 61 5.13 5.58 2.91
C GLY A 61 6.32 6.40 2.41
N ALA A 62 7.21 5.81 1.62
CA ALA A 62 8.29 6.55 0.97
C ALA A 62 8.06 6.59 -0.53
N GLY A 63 8.59 7.59 -1.23
CA GLY A 63 8.32 7.79 -2.66
C GLY A 63 7.64 9.12 -2.94
N ASP A 64 7.48 9.48 -4.21
CA ASP A 64 6.72 10.66 -4.64
C ASP A 64 5.26 10.25 -4.94
N ASP A 65 4.37 10.30 -3.95
CA ASP A 65 3.01 9.74 -4.05
C ASP A 65 1.94 10.68 -4.64
N GLU A 66 0.89 10.12 -5.25
CA GLU A 66 -0.38 10.82 -5.55
C GLU A 66 -1.51 10.29 -4.66
N ILE A 67 -1.89 11.07 -3.64
CA ILE A 67 -2.89 10.67 -2.66
C ILE A 67 -4.20 11.45 -2.85
N ARG A 68 -5.30 10.72 -2.98
CA ARG A 68 -6.68 11.23 -3.06
C ARG A 68 -7.49 10.59 -1.92
N PRO A 69 -7.57 11.23 -0.74
CA PRO A 69 -8.27 10.65 0.40
C PRO A 69 -9.76 10.50 0.10
N GLY A 70 -10.50 11.59 -0.09
CA GLY A 70 -11.83 11.52 -0.69
C GLY A 70 -12.87 12.30 0.12
N GLU A 71 -14.15 11.93 0.04
CA GLU A 71 -15.17 12.58 0.88
C GLU A 71 -15.13 12.03 2.32
N GLY A 72 -14.93 12.87 3.33
CA GLY A 72 -14.87 12.45 4.72
C GLY A 72 -13.98 13.35 5.54
N ASP A 73 -13.87 13.11 6.85
CA ASP A 73 -12.85 13.78 7.67
C ASP A 73 -11.60 12.89 7.70
N ASP A 74 -10.62 13.18 6.83
CA ASP A 74 -9.47 12.30 6.58
C ASP A 74 -8.21 12.66 7.38
N VAL A 75 -7.34 11.68 7.62
CA VAL A 75 -5.98 11.87 8.13
C VAL A 75 -5.00 11.30 7.11
N VAL A 76 -4.17 12.15 6.51
CA VAL A 76 -3.22 11.77 5.47
C VAL A 76 -1.80 12.13 5.90
N TYR A 77 -0.93 11.14 5.87
CA TYR A 77 0.51 11.32 5.96
C TYR A 77 1.08 11.04 4.57
N GLY A 78 1.63 12.08 3.92
CA GLY A 78 2.31 11.91 2.63
C GLY A 78 3.55 11.03 2.72
N GLY A 79 4.23 11.07 3.87
CA GLY A 79 5.43 10.25 4.10
C GLY A 79 6.72 10.92 3.61
N ASP A 80 7.69 10.11 3.22
CA ASP A 80 9.01 10.55 2.78
C ASP A 80 9.05 10.74 1.26
N GLY A 81 9.01 11.99 0.78
CA GLY A 81 9.19 12.27 -0.65
C GLY A 81 8.55 13.58 -1.06
N ARG A 82 8.09 13.67 -2.31
CA ARG A 82 7.34 14.81 -2.83
C ARG A 82 5.93 14.40 -3.20
N ASP A 83 5.08 14.48 -2.21
CA ASP A 83 3.72 13.96 -2.35
C ASP A 83 2.79 15.01 -2.94
N TRP A 84 1.87 14.53 -3.76
CA TRP A 84 0.73 15.28 -4.24
C TRP A 84 -0.52 14.78 -3.52
N ILE A 85 -0.96 15.54 -2.51
CA ILE A 85 -2.22 15.28 -1.82
C ILE A 85 -3.33 16.17 -2.39
N ILE A 86 -4.38 15.54 -2.91
CA ILE A 86 -5.57 16.23 -3.45
C ILE A 86 -6.62 16.29 -2.36
N GLY A 87 -6.62 17.39 -1.62
CA GLY A 87 -7.64 17.67 -0.61
C GLY A 87 -9.06 17.62 -1.18
N SER A 88 -9.99 17.21 -0.34
CA SER A 88 -11.37 16.89 -0.71
C SER A 88 -12.36 17.51 0.31
N PRO A 89 -13.68 17.35 0.16
CA PRO A 89 -14.63 17.89 1.13
C PRO A 89 -14.52 17.16 2.47
N GLY A 90 -14.23 17.90 3.53
CA GLY A 90 -13.91 17.31 4.82
C GLY A 90 -13.20 18.28 5.75
N ASN A 91 -13.03 17.88 7.01
CA ASN A 91 -12.07 18.49 7.93
C ASN A 91 -10.80 17.64 7.97
N ASP A 92 -10.02 17.74 6.90
CA ASP A 92 -8.85 16.87 6.71
C ASP A 92 -7.62 17.37 7.51
N GLU A 93 -6.80 16.42 7.96
CA GLU A 93 -5.44 16.63 8.45
C GLU A 93 -4.45 16.05 7.42
N LEU A 94 -3.62 16.91 6.81
CA LEU A 94 -2.69 16.57 5.71
C LEU A 94 -1.26 17.03 6.01
#